data_AF-A0A317Z6F5-F1
#
_entry.id   AF-A0A317Z6F5-F1
#
_cell.length_a   1.000
_cell.length_b   1.000
_cell.length_c   1.000
_cell.angle_alpha   90.00
_cell.angle_beta   90.00
_cell.angle_gamma   90.00
#
_symmetry.space_group_name_H-M   'P 1'
#
loop_
_entity.id
_entity.type
_entity.pdbx_description
1 polymer ?
#
loop_
_entity_poly.entity_id
_entity_poly.type
_entity_poly.pdbx_seq_one_letter_code
_entity_poly.pdbx_strand_id
1 'polypeptide(L)'
;MEQFYQLGWTLDSAGGASGEAYMAEQDGQKLFLKRNSNPFIAALSAEGIVPKLVWTKRIETGEVVTAQHWKNGRELESQEMA
;
A
#
# COMPACT_ATOMS: atom_id res chain seq x y z
N MET A 1 8.57 8.89 2.88
CA MET A 1 7.17 9.01 3.36
C MET A 1 6.82 10.41 3.86
N GLU A 2 7.78 11.22 4.34
CA GLU A 2 7.55 12.61 4.82
C GLU A 2 6.72 13.48 3.88
N GLN A 3 6.94 13.37 2.57
CA GLN A 3 6.15 14.05 1.55
C GLN A 3 4.63 13.81 1.70
N PHE A 4 4.19 12.61 2.10
CA PHE A 4 2.77 12.32 2.26
C PHE A 4 2.17 13.03 3.47
N TYR A 5 2.92 13.14 4.58
CA TYR A 5 2.50 13.95 5.73
C TYR A 5 2.35 15.42 5.37
N GLN A 6 3.28 15.97 4.58
CA GLN A 6 3.20 17.36 4.09
C GLN A 6 2.00 17.59 3.17
N LEU A 7 1.53 16.55 2.48
CA LEU A 7 0.33 16.59 1.64
C LEU A 7 -0.96 16.40 2.44
N GLY A 8 -0.88 16.21 3.76
CA GLY A 8 -2.04 16.05 4.64
C GLY A 8 -2.46 14.62 4.92
N TRP A 9 -1.69 13.62 4.46
CA TRP A 9 -1.97 12.21 4.76
C TRP A 9 -1.47 11.82 6.15
N THR A 10 -2.26 11.11 6.91
CA THR A 10 -1.79 10.33 8.07
C THR A 10 -1.40 8.93 7.61
N LEU A 11 -0.33 8.36 8.18
CA LEU A 11 0.17 7.04 7.81
C LEU A 11 0.28 6.15 9.04
N ASP A 12 -0.40 5.01 9.02
CA ASP A 12 -0.28 3.95 10.01
C ASP A 12 0.42 2.74 9.40
N SER A 13 1.25 2.02 10.16
CA SER A 13 1.83 0.76 9.69
C SER A 13 0.73 -0.24 9.40
N ALA A 14 0.75 -0.85 8.21
CA ALA A 14 -0.18 -1.92 7.84
C ALA A 14 0.40 -3.32 8.16
N GLY A 15 1.49 -3.39 8.92
CA GLY A 15 2.14 -4.65 9.29
C GLY A 15 2.98 -5.25 8.15
N GLY A 16 3.11 -6.58 8.17
CA GLY A 16 3.92 -7.35 7.23
C GLY A 16 5.42 -7.32 7.55
N ALA A 17 6.10 -8.38 7.12
CA ALA A 17 7.49 -8.66 7.51
C ALA A 17 8.51 -7.61 7.05
N SER A 18 8.25 -6.86 5.96
CA SER A 18 9.20 -5.87 5.45
C SER A 18 9.07 -4.49 6.09
N GLY A 19 8.00 -4.21 6.85
CA GLY A 19 7.78 -2.89 7.46
C GLY A 19 7.55 -1.74 6.46
N GLU A 20 7.32 -2.08 5.19
CA GLU A 20 7.19 -1.12 4.08
C GLU A 20 5.74 -0.84 3.66
N ALA A 21 4.77 -1.36 4.42
CA ALA A 21 3.34 -1.25 4.13
C ALA A 21 2.67 -0.26 5.10
N TYR A 22 1.83 0.61 4.56
CA TYR A 22 1.14 1.65 5.34
C TYR A 22 -0.31 1.79 4.90
N MET A 23 -1.21 2.01 5.85
CA MET A 23 -2.51 2.61 5.58
C MET A 23 -2.32 4.12 5.56
N ALA A 24 -2.70 4.76 4.46
CA ALA A 24 -2.73 6.21 4.34
C ALA A 24 -4.16 6.71 4.38
N GLU A 25 -4.44 7.74 5.18
CA GLU A 25 -5.76 8.35 5.31
C GLU A 25 -5.70 9.87 5.14
N GLN A 26 -6.64 10.41 4.38
CA GLN A 26 -6.86 11.86 4.23
C GLN A 26 -8.33 12.09 3.87
N ASP A 27 -9.02 12.99 4.57
CA ASP A 27 -10.41 13.40 4.28
C ASP A 27 -11.39 12.20 4.16
N GLY A 28 -11.18 11.15 4.97
CA GLY A 28 -11.98 9.92 4.97
C GLY A 28 -11.65 8.95 3.82
N GLN A 29 -10.76 9.31 2.90
CA GLN A 29 -10.22 8.41 1.88
C GLN A 29 -9.07 7.59 2.46
N LYS A 30 -9.10 6.27 2.25
CA LYS A 30 -8.03 5.35 2.65
C LYS A 30 -7.34 4.71 1.45
N LEU A 31 -6.01 4.67 1.49
CA LEU A 31 -5.16 3.99 0.52
C LEU A 31 -4.22 3.02 1.23
N PHE A 32 -3.86 1.94 0.56
CA PHE A 32 -2.76 1.08 0.96
C PHE A 32 -1.50 1.51 0.20
N LEU A 33 -0.48 1.97 0.93
CA LEU A 33 0.82 2.36 0.37
C LEU A 33 1.85 1.27 0.62
N LYS A 34 2.63 0.91 -0.40
CA LYS A 34 3.73 -0.05 -0.28
C LYS A 34 4.99 0.47 -0.97
N ARG A 35 6.10 0.52 -0.23
CA ARG A 35 7.43 0.77 -0.82
C ARG A 35 7.95 -0.48 -1.53
N ASN A 36 8.73 -0.28 -2.59
CA ASN A 36 9.49 -1.32 -3.29
C ASN A 36 8.63 -2.51 -3.72
N SER A 37 7.40 -2.22 -4.17
CA SER A 37 6.47 -3.25 -4.62
C SER A 37 7.03 -4.02 -5.81
N ASN A 38 6.64 -5.29 -5.90
CA ASN A 38 7.03 -6.17 -7.00
C ASN A 38 6.66 -5.54 -8.37
N PRO A 39 7.55 -5.61 -9.38
CA PRO A 39 7.31 -5.03 -10.71
C PRO A 39 6.04 -5.55 -11.42
N PHE A 40 5.48 -6.69 -11.00
CA PHE A 40 4.27 -7.27 -11.59
C PHE A 40 2.94 -6.71 -11.04
N ILE A 41 2.97 -5.83 -10.03
CA ILE A 41 1.75 -5.39 -9.34
C ILE A 41 0.72 -4.73 -10.28
N ALA A 42 1.19 -4.00 -11.30
CA ALA A 42 0.31 -3.35 -12.27
C ALA A 42 -0.46 -4.37 -13.12
N ALA A 43 0.20 -5.44 -13.56
CA ALA A 43 -0.44 -6.52 -14.32
C ALA A 43 -1.45 -7.27 -13.44
N LEU A 44 -1.06 -7.64 -12.21
CA LEU A 44 -1.97 -8.31 -11.28
C LEU A 44 -3.20 -7.46 -10.94
N SER A 45 -3.03 -6.14 -10.86
CA SER A 45 -4.16 -5.22 -10.64
C SER A 45 -5.08 -5.15 -11.86
N ALA A 46 -4.55 -5.24 -13.08
CA ALA A 46 -5.35 -5.22 -14.31
C ALA A 46 -6.19 -6.51 -14.43
N GLU A 47 -5.63 -7.65 -14.02
CA GLU A 47 -6.32 -8.94 -13.95
C GLU A 47 -7.29 -9.07 -12.75
N GLY A 48 -7.37 -8.05 -11.89
CA GLY A 48 -8.26 -8.06 -10.72
C GLY A 48 -7.85 -9.03 -9.60
N ILE A 49 -6.62 -9.51 -9.61
CA ILE A 49 -6.08 -10.47 -8.61
C ILE A 49 -5.74 -9.76 -7.30
N VAL A 50 -5.33 -8.50 -7.38
CA VAL A 50 -5.00 -7.65 -6.22
C VAL A 50 -5.93 -6.42 -6.18
N PRO A 51 -6.01 -5.71 -5.04
CA PRO A 51 -6.73 -4.44 -4.99
C PRO A 51 -6.23 -3.46 -6.06
N LYS A 52 -7.16 -2.68 -6.63
CA LYS A 52 -6.87 -1.77 -7.74
C LYS A 52 -5.69 -0.84 -7.41
N LEU A 53 -4.67 -0.84 -8.27
CA LEU A 53 -3.58 0.11 -8.29
C LEU A 53 -4.13 1.49 -8.71
N VAL A 54 -3.91 2.48 -7.85
CA VAL A 54 -4.31 3.87 -8.07
C VAL A 54 -3.18 4.63 -8.77
N TRP A 55 -1.95 4.49 -8.26
CA TRP A 55 -0.76 5.10 -8.85
C TRP A 55 0.53 4.41 -8.40
N THR A 56 1.60 4.68 -9.13
CA THR A 56 2.99 4.37 -8.78
C THR A 56 3.79 5.67 -8.85
N LYS A 57 4.53 5.99 -7.80
CA LYS A 57 5.30 7.24 -7.70
C LYS A 57 6.71 6.96 -7.19
N ARG A 58 7.72 7.53 -7.86
CA ARG A 58 9.06 7.62 -7.31
C ARG A 58 9.14 8.87 -6.42
N ILE A 59 9.52 8.69 -5.17
CA ILE A 59 9.66 9.79 -4.21
C ILE A 59 11.11 10.31 -4.19
N GLU A 60 11.35 11.43 -3.51
CA GLU A 60 12.64 12.15 -3.48
C GLU A 60 13.81 11.28 -3.03
N THR A 61 13.57 10.32 -2.12
CA THR A 61 14.58 9.34 -1.67
C THR A 61 14.97 8.33 -2.75
N GLY A 62 14.33 8.35 -3.92
CA GLY A 62 14.52 7.40 -5.01
C GLY A 62 13.69 6.12 -4.86
N GLU A 63 13.04 5.89 -3.73
CA GLU A 63 12.16 4.72 -3.53
C GLU A 63 10.93 4.80 -4.43
N VAL A 64 10.42 3.65 -4.86
CA VAL A 64 9.14 3.55 -5.57
C VAL A 64 8.05 3.19 -4.57
N VAL A 65 7.01 4.02 -4.51
CA VAL A 65 5.82 3.79 -3.70
C VAL A 65 4.65 3.49 -4.62
N THR A 66 3.90 2.45 -4.32
CA THR A 66 2.62 2.16 -4.97
C THR A 66 1.48 2.49 -4.04
N ALA A 67 0.36 2.93 -4.61
CA ALA A 67 -0.89 3.09 -3.88
C ALA A 67 -1.96 2.21 -4.48
N GLN A 68 -2.61 1.41 -3.65
CA GLN A 68 -3.77 0.62 -3.99
C GLN A 68 -4.98 1.08 -3.17
N HIS A 69 -6.19 0.79 -3.64
CA HIS A 69 -7.38 0.99 -2.80
C HIS A 69 -7.25 0.20 -1.51
N TRP A 70 -7.52 0.85 -0.38
CA TRP A 70 -7.64 0.17 0.90
C TRP A 70 -8.76 -0.87 0.84
N LYS A 71 -8.50 -2.05 1.41
CA LYS A 71 -9.50 -3.10 1.61
C LYS A 71 -9.53 -3.44 3.09
N ASN A 72 -10.72 -3.36 3.67
CA ASN A 72 -10.92 -3.83 5.04
C ASN A 72 -10.81 -5.35 5.05
N GLY A 73 -9.76 -5.83 5.71
CA GLY A 73 -9.46 -7.25 5.83
C GLY A 73 -8.62 -7.49 7.07
N ARG A 74 -8.24 -8.75 7.27
CA ARG A 74 -7.31 -9.17 8.32
C ARG A 74 -6.29 -10.14 7.74
N GLU A 75 -5.13 -10.18 8.36
CA GLU A 75 -4.15 -11.24 8.11
C GLU A 75 -4.72 -12.57 8.61
N LEU A 76 -4.40 -13.64 7.89
CA LEU A 76 -4.72 -15.00 8.31
C LEU A 76 -3.52 -15.56 9.06
N GLU A 77 -3.76 -16.14 10.22
CA GLU A 77 -2.74 -16.86 10.96
C GLU A 77 -2.45 -18.20 10.27
N SER A 78 -1.26 -18.76 10.49
CA SER A 78 -0.87 -20.05 9.88
C SER A 78 -1.86 -21.19 10.14
N GLN A 79 -2.56 -21.16 11.28
CA GLN A 79 -3.57 -22.17 11.63
C GLN A 79 -4.87 -22.05 10.82
N GLU A 80 -5.12 -20.89 10.20
CA GLU A 80 -6.32 -20.60 9.41
C GLU A 80 -6.15 -20.91 7.92
N MET A 81 -4.90 -21.22 7.49
CA MET A 81 -4.55 -21.51 6.09
C MET A 81 -4.38 -23.01 5.79
N ALA A 82 -4.83 -23.88 6.71
CA ALA A 82 -4.71 -25.34 6.61
C ALA A 82 -5.73 -25.98 5.65
#